data_AF-A0A8T3TE37-F1
#
_entry.id   AF-A0A8T3TE37-F1
#
_cell.length_a   1.000
_cell.length_b   1.000
_cell.length_c   1.000
_cell.angle_alpha   90.00
_cell.angle_beta   90.00
_cell.angle_gamma   90.00
#
_symmetry.space_group_name_H-M   'P 1'
#
loop_
_entity.id
_entity.type
_entity.pdbx_description
1 polymer ?
#
loop_
_entity_poly.entity_id
_entity_poly.type
_entity_poly.pdbx_seq_one_letter_code
_entity_poly.pdbx_strand_id
1 'polypeptide(L)'
;MTGLGQQVRGLRTTAGLTQAELAERAGISERAVSDIERGLRGRVYPETARRLAAALTNEPADAAAVEALIRGGQLSVPGGALDHATPEPASPASTSDQWAVLRRTPLIGRDAEVRTVCAWLGAPNNRLVTITGPGGIGKSRLAAEVCARLIGESRTVLFVTLAALRDPALLLPAMAMGLGLPNGGTVGAPGLARHLRGRAAIVVLDSFEPVIDAAGEIGALLDQVADLQVLATSRAPLRLRGERELPLGPLTVRHGESDPAFYPAEHLFLERARAARPDLEVNEITRAVVAEICARLGGLPLALELAAARVRHMSLAALRSELDRPLRLLAGGDRDLPARQRTMRATIDWSHDLLAPQQRAVFRGVSCFRGGWTLAAAETIVRIDEESGEDLLEAFGPLVEYGLVTVEHHAASPRWKLLDPIGDYASERLVEAGEEAATRRRHAGFFAALAEEAEPHLRGPQQSRWRDALREDVDNLRGALDWALASSDADLALRLAGALWMFWRLEGAFAEGRSWLDRALSVDGARGSAQRGRALWGAAWLAYQDSDDGRAATLATELLGIADDRPDSLDRRNALTVLGHVATARGRADEALPPLEDALAIAQRTGSAWHLAASRLNLGTALVHTG
;
A
#
# COMPACT_ATOMS: atom_id res chain seq x y z
N MET A 1 -17.76 -12.78 -35.21
CA MET A 1 -18.68 -11.61 -35.18
C MET A 1 -18.43 -10.78 -36.42
N THR A 2 -19.34 -10.80 -37.39
CA THR A 2 -19.26 -9.97 -38.59
C THR A 2 -19.54 -8.51 -38.22
N GLY A 3 -18.66 -7.58 -38.60
CA GLY A 3 -18.80 -6.16 -38.25
C GLY A 3 -19.98 -5.50 -38.96
N LEU A 4 -20.52 -4.42 -38.37
CA LEU A 4 -21.64 -3.62 -38.88
C LEU A 4 -21.55 -3.33 -40.40
N GLY A 5 -20.36 -2.96 -40.89
CA GLY A 5 -20.14 -2.68 -42.31
C GLY A 5 -20.36 -3.88 -43.24
N GLN A 6 -20.05 -5.12 -42.79
CA GLN A 6 -20.34 -6.33 -43.56
C GLN A 6 -21.83 -6.66 -43.57
N GLN A 7 -22.55 -6.38 -42.47
CA GLN A 7 -23.98 -6.60 -42.37
C GLN A 7 -24.77 -5.67 -43.30
N VAL A 8 -24.45 -4.36 -43.30
CA VAL A 8 -25.06 -3.38 -44.21
C VAL A 8 -24.77 -3.73 -45.67
N ARG A 9 -23.53 -4.11 -45.98
CA ARG A 9 -23.15 -4.55 -47.33
C ARG A 9 -23.88 -5.82 -47.76
N GLY A 10 -24.07 -6.78 -46.85
CA GLY A 10 -24.81 -8.01 -47.07
C GLY A 10 -26.28 -7.71 -47.42
N LEU A 11 -26.97 -6.93 -46.59
CA LEU A 11 -28.35 -6.53 -46.82
C LEU A 11 -28.53 -5.78 -48.14
N ARG A 12 -27.64 -4.82 -48.45
CA ARG A 12 -27.68 -4.09 -49.72
C ARG A 12 -27.55 -5.03 -50.93
N THR A 13 -26.63 -5.98 -50.85
CA THR A 13 -26.39 -6.95 -51.94
C THR A 13 -27.59 -7.88 -52.11
N THR A 14 -28.20 -8.35 -51.01
CA THR A 14 -29.44 -9.14 -51.04
C THR A 14 -30.61 -8.36 -51.63
N ALA A 15 -30.70 -7.06 -51.35
CA ALA A 15 -31.70 -6.16 -51.91
C ALA A 15 -31.41 -5.76 -53.38
N GLY A 16 -30.29 -6.21 -53.97
CA GLY A 16 -29.93 -5.92 -55.36
C GLY A 16 -29.53 -4.47 -55.64
N LEU A 17 -29.15 -3.70 -54.62
CA LEU A 17 -28.88 -2.26 -54.74
C LEU A 17 -27.39 -1.95 -54.87
N THR A 18 -27.04 -0.94 -55.65
CA THR A 18 -25.72 -0.28 -55.61
C THR A 18 -25.62 0.68 -54.41
N GLN A 19 -24.40 1.14 -54.08
CA GLN A 19 -24.22 2.12 -53.00
C GLN A 19 -24.94 3.44 -53.31
N ALA A 20 -24.94 3.87 -54.58
CA ALA A 20 -25.65 5.06 -55.06
C ALA A 20 -27.18 4.91 -54.94
N GLU A 21 -27.75 3.77 -55.33
CA GLU A 21 -29.20 3.54 -55.23
C GLU A 21 -29.67 3.43 -53.77
N LEU A 22 -28.87 2.80 -52.89
CA LEU A 22 -29.19 2.77 -51.46
C LEU A 22 -29.13 4.17 -50.85
N ALA A 23 -28.13 4.97 -51.23
CA ALA A 23 -27.98 6.34 -50.76
C ALA A 23 -29.15 7.22 -51.20
N GLU A 24 -29.59 7.10 -52.45
CA GLU A 24 -30.75 7.80 -53.00
C GLU A 24 -32.03 7.39 -52.26
N ARG A 25 -32.30 6.09 -52.10
CA ARG A 25 -33.49 5.60 -51.38
C ARG A 25 -33.53 6.00 -49.90
N ALA A 26 -32.38 5.96 -49.23
CA ALA A 26 -32.28 6.39 -47.84
C ALA A 26 -32.20 7.93 -47.70
N GLY A 27 -32.01 8.67 -48.80
CA GLY A 27 -31.77 10.11 -48.85
C GLY A 27 -30.54 10.56 -48.01
N ILE A 28 -29.47 9.78 -48.06
CA ILE A 28 -28.16 10.10 -47.49
C ILE A 28 -27.11 10.17 -48.61
N SER A 29 -25.90 10.66 -48.33
CA SER A 29 -24.85 10.69 -49.36
C SER A 29 -24.28 9.29 -49.63
N GLU A 30 -23.90 9.03 -50.89
CA GLU A 30 -23.22 7.79 -51.29
C GLU A 30 -21.93 7.56 -50.47
N ARG A 31 -21.22 8.65 -50.16
CA ARG A 31 -20.05 8.61 -49.25
C ARG A 31 -20.42 8.11 -47.86
N ALA A 32 -21.58 8.48 -47.31
CA ALA A 32 -22.01 8.00 -46.00
C ALA A 32 -22.28 6.48 -46.00
N VAL A 33 -22.88 5.94 -47.07
CA VAL A 33 -23.05 4.49 -47.26
C VAL A 33 -21.68 3.79 -47.34
N SER A 34 -20.76 4.35 -48.14
CA SER A 34 -19.40 3.82 -48.31
C SER A 34 -18.61 3.78 -46.99
N ASP A 35 -18.68 4.86 -46.19
CA ASP A 35 -17.99 4.96 -44.90
C ASP A 35 -18.55 3.96 -43.87
N ILE A 36 -19.85 3.66 -43.91
CA ILE A 36 -20.50 2.66 -43.05
C ILE A 36 -20.06 1.25 -43.46
N GLU A 37 -20.11 0.92 -44.76
CA GLU A 37 -19.72 -0.42 -45.26
C GLU A 37 -18.23 -0.71 -45.04
N ARG A 38 -17.38 0.31 -45.08
CA ARG A 38 -15.93 0.20 -44.78
C ARG A 38 -15.60 0.22 -43.29
N GLY A 39 -16.59 0.42 -42.42
CA GLY A 39 -16.39 0.49 -40.97
C GLY A 39 -15.64 1.74 -40.51
N LEU A 40 -15.56 2.79 -41.34
CA LEU A 40 -14.97 4.09 -40.97
C LEU A 40 -15.88 4.87 -40.01
N ARG A 41 -17.17 4.48 -39.90
CA ARG A 41 -18.11 4.96 -38.88
C ARG A 41 -18.45 3.83 -37.91
N GLY A 42 -17.95 3.95 -36.67
CA GLY A 42 -18.20 2.97 -35.60
C GLY A 42 -19.60 3.02 -34.98
N ARG A 43 -20.39 4.08 -35.25
CA ARG A 43 -21.79 4.22 -34.83
C ARG A 43 -22.60 4.90 -35.94
N VAL A 44 -23.81 4.39 -36.20
CA VAL A 44 -24.79 5.01 -37.09
C VAL A 44 -25.85 5.69 -36.24
N TYR A 45 -26.12 6.97 -36.48
CA TYR A 45 -27.15 7.70 -35.74
C TYR A 45 -28.54 7.07 -35.96
N PRO A 46 -29.44 7.09 -34.95
CA PRO A 46 -30.74 6.41 -35.02
C PRO A 46 -31.56 6.78 -36.27
N GLU A 47 -31.54 8.06 -36.64
CA GLU A 47 -32.27 8.55 -37.81
C GLU A 47 -31.68 8.02 -39.13
N THR A 48 -30.35 7.93 -39.22
CA THR A 48 -29.67 7.32 -40.37
C THR A 48 -29.94 5.82 -40.44
N ALA A 49 -30.01 5.14 -39.30
CA ALA A 49 -30.30 3.70 -39.23
C ALA A 49 -31.73 3.40 -39.69
N ARG A 50 -32.73 4.20 -39.27
CA ARG A 50 -34.13 4.09 -39.73
C ARG A 50 -34.25 4.24 -41.23
N ARG A 51 -33.61 5.27 -41.78
CA ARG A 51 -33.67 5.58 -43.22
C ARG A 51 -32.99 4.50 -44.06
N LEU A 52 -31.88 3.95 -43.58
CA LEU A 52 -31.23 2.80 -44.21
C LEU A 52 -32.09 1.53 -44.12
N ALA A 53 -32.71 1.27 -42.97
CA ALA A 53 -33.58 0.10 -42.80
C ALA A 53 -34.79 0.17 -43.72
N ALA A 54 -35.47 1.32 -43.79
CA ALA A 54 -36.58 1.55 -44.71
C ALA A 54 -36.18 1.45 -46.19
N ALA A 55 -34.92 1.74 -46.53
CA ALA A 55 -34.42 1.60 -47.89
C ALA A 55 -33.99 0.16 -48.27
N LEU A 56 -33.72 -0.68 -47.28
CA LEU A 56 -33.20 -2.05 -47.44
C LEU A 56 -34.28 -3.14 -47.37
N THR A 57 -35.48 -2.83 -46.88
CA THR A 57 -36.61 -3.76 -46.87
C THR A 57 -37.91 -3.08 -47.33
N ASN A 58 -38.80 -3.86 -47.96
CA ASN A 58 -40.12 -3.43 -48.37
C ASN A 58 -41.22 -3.80 -47.35
N GLU A 59 -40.89 -4.56 -46.29
CA GLU A 59 -41.84 -4.96 -45.25
C GLU A 59 -41.61 -4.18 -43.94
N PRO A 60 -42.65 -3.56 -43.34
CA PRO A 60 -42.51 -2.76 -42.12
C PRO A 60 -42.01 -3.57 -40.90
N ALA A 61 -42.33 -4.86 -40.84
CA ALA A 61 -41.93 -5.75 -39.75
C ALA A 61 -40.42 -6.03 -39.77
N ASP A 62 -39.81 -6.10 -40.95
CA ASP A 62 -38.37 -6.30 -41.12
C ASP A 62 -37.57 -5.01 -40.88
N ALA A 63 -38.19 -3.83 -41.05
CA ALA A 63 -37.51 -2.55 -40.92
C ALA A 63 -37.01 -2.30 -39.48
N ALA A 64 -37.78 -2.72 -38.47
CA ALA A 64 -37.35 -2.58 -37.07
C ALA A 64 -36.18 -3.52 -36.72
N ALA A 65 -36.18 -4.73 -37.27
CA ALA A 65 -35.11 -5.71 -37.09
C ALA A 65 -33.82 -5.27 -37.81
N VAL A 66 -33.95 -4.72 -39.02
CA VAL A 66 -32.83 -4.15 -39.78
C VAL A 66 -32.31 -2.86 -39.14
N GLU A 67 -33.17 -2.00 -38.59
CA GLU A 67 -32.73 -0.82 -37.82
C GLU A 67 -31.93 -1.25 -36.58
N ALA A 68 -32.41 -2.24 -35.83
CA ALA A 68 -31.71 -2.78 -34.67
C ALA A 68 -30.33 -3.34 -35.05
N LEU A 69 -30.24 -4.05 -36.19
CA LEU A 69 -28.98 -4.54 -36.76
C LEU A 69 -28.01 -3.38 -37.09
N ILE A 70 -28.49 -2.34 -37.79
CA ILE A 70 -27.69 -1.19 -38.20
C ILE A 70 -27.20 -0.37 -36.98
N ARG A 71 -27.94 -0.43 -35.86
CA ARG A 71 -27.53 0.19 -34.58
C ARG A 71 -26.64 -0.70 -33.71
N GLY A 72 -26.30 -1.91 -34.16
CA GLY A 72 -25.39 -2.83 -33.46
C GLY A 72 -26.06 -3.87 -32.56
N GLY A 73 -27.37 -4.15 -32.74
CA GLY A 73 -28.11 -5.21 -32.05
C GLY A 73 -28.13 -6.55 -32.82
N GLN A 74 -28.30 -7.66 -32.11
CA GLN A 74 -28.56 -8.98 -32.72
C GLN A 74 -30.05 -9.13 -33.08
N LEU A 75 -30.33 -9.80 -34.21
CA LEU A 75 -31.68 -10.07 -34.73
C LEU A 75 -32.51 -10.94 -33.78
N SER A 76 -33.70 -10.47 -33.41
CA SER A 76 -34.81 -11.33 -32.98
C SER A 76 -35.75 -11.51 -34.18
N VAL A 77 -35.83 -12.72 -34.72
CA VAL A 77 -36.74 -13.05 -35.83
C VAL A 77 -38.11 -13.45 -35.26
N PRO A 78 -39.25 -12.93 -35.76
CA PRO A 78 -40.57 -13.37 -35.34
C PRO A 78 -41.10 -14.55 -36.17
N GLY A 79 -41.36 -15.68 -35.50
CA GLY A 79 -42.51 -16.56 -35.74
C GLY A 79 -42.42 -17.64 -36.82
N GLY A 80 -42.38 -18.91 -36.40
CA GLY A 80 -42.78 -20.07 -37.20
C GLY A 80 -43.30 -21.18 -36.29
N ALA A 81 -44.61 -21.40 -36.30
CA ALA A 81 -45.28 -22.41 -35.49
C ALA A 81 -44.97 -23.83 -35.98
N LEU A 82 -44.40 -24.66 -35.10
CA LEU A 82 -44.48 -26.12 -35.18
C LEU A 82 -44.65 -26.67 -33.76
N ASP A 83 -45.71 -27.46 -33.58
CA ASP A 83 -46.03 -28.23 -32.39
C ASP A 83 -44.84 -29.06 -31.91
N HIS A 84 -44.28 -28.70 -30.75
CA HIS A 84 -43.61 -29.64 -29.86
C HIS A 84 -43.86 -29.21 -28.43
N ALA A 85 -44.26 -30.19 -27.61
CA ALA A 85 -44.59 -30.09 -26.20
C ALA A 85 -43.65 -29.13 -25.45
N THR A 86 -44.26 -28.18 -24.74
CA THR A 86 -43.60 -27.20 -23.87
C THR A 86 -42.59 -27.87 -22.94
N PRO A 87 -41.28 -27.66 -23.10
CA PRO A 87 -40.39 -27.66 -21.96
C PRO A 87 -40.68 -26.36 -21.20
N GLU A 88 -40.78 -26.43 -19.87
CA GLU A 88 -40.72 -25.25 -19.01
C GLU A 88 -39.63 -24.28 -19.51
N PRO A 89 -39.89 -22.96 -19.55
CA PRO A 89 -38.84 -22.01 -19.87
C PRO A 89 -37.75 -22.14 -18.80
N ALA A 90 -36.63 -22.76 -19.17
CA ALA A 90 -35.42 -22.70 -18.39
C ALA A 90 -35.13 -21.21 -18.12
N SER A 91 -35.14 -20.84 -16.84
CA SER A 91 -34.80 -19.52 -16.36
C SER A 91 -33.53 -19.05 -17.09
N PRO A 92 -33.51 -17.84 -17.68
CA PRO A 92 -32.29 -17.34 -18.33
C PRO A 92 -31.19 -17.38 -17.28
N ALA A 93 -30.08 -18.07 -17.60
CA ALA A 93 -28.91 -18.22 -16.73
C ALA A 93 -28.64 -16.88 -16.02
N SER A 94 -28.95 -16.84 -14.74
CA SER A 94 -28.86 -15.62 -13.97
C SER A 94 -27.40 -15.19 -13.98
N THR A 95 -27.17 -13.89 -13.94
CA THR A 95 -25.90 -13.20 -13.65
C THR A 95 -25.22 -13.66 -12.35
N SER A 96 -25.74 -14.71 -11.69
CA SER A 96 -25.19 -15.51 -10.61
C SER A 96 -23.74 -15.92 -10.83
N ASP A 97 -23.26 -16.28 -12.03
CA ASP A 97 -21.96 -16.99 -12.10
C ASP A 97 -20.71 -16.10 -12.16
N GLN A 98 -20.84 -14.77 -12.04
CA GLN A 98 -19.67 -13.86 -12.07
C GLN A 98 -18.66 -14.16 -10.96
N TRP A 99 -19.13 -14.57 -9.78
CA TRP A 99 -18.25 -14.91 -8.65
C TRP A 99 -17.55 -16.26 -8.83
N ALA A 100 -18.06 -17.16 -9.69
CA ALA A 100 -17.45 -18.47 -9.93
C ALA A 100 -16.06 -18.35 -10.57
N VAL A 101 -15.87 -17.34 -11.43
CA VAL A 101 -14.55 -17.03 -12.04
C VAL A 101 -13.52 -16.66 -10.97
N LEU A 102 -13.93 -15.95 -9.93
CA LEU A 102 -13.06 -15.53 -8.83
C LEU A 102 -12.61 -16.70 -7.92
N ARG A 103 -13.23 -17.88 -8.08
CA ARG A 103 -12.95 -19.10 -7.33
C ARG A 103 -12.20 -20.18 -8.11
N ARG A 104 -11.63 -19.84 -9.27
CA ARG A 104 -10.79 -20.77 -10.06
C ARG A 104 -9.58 -21.30 -9.31
N THR A 105 -9.15 -20.58 -8.27
CA THR A 105 -8.10 -21.02 -7.36
C THR A 105 -8.55 -20.91 -5.91
N PRO A 106 -7.98 -21.73 -4.99
CA PRO A 106 -8.42 -21.74 -3.59
C PRO A 106 -8.16 -20.40 -2.90
N LEU A 107 -9.05 -20.03 -1.96
CA LEU A 107 -8.83 -18.90 -1.06
C LEU A 107 -7.97 -19.36 0.11
N ILE A 108 -6.76 -18.82 0.22
CA ILE A 108 -5.79 -19.22 1.26
C ILE A 108 -5.86 -18.29 2.47
N GLY A 109 -5.94 -18.89 3.67
CA GLY A 109 -5.72 -18.19 4.94
C GLY A 109 -6.82 -17.23 5.38
N ARG A 110 -8.05 -17.40 4.87
CA ARG A 110 -9.20 -16.50 5.15
C ARG A 110 -10.41 -17.21 5.76
N ASP A 111 -10.25 -18.41 6.29
CA ASP A 111 -11.37 -19.21 6.79
C ASP A 111 -12.08 -18.55 7.98
N ALA A 112 -11.33 -17.84 8.83
CA ALA A 112 -11.89 -17.14 9.97
C ALA A 112 -12.79 -15.98 9.49
N GLU A 113 -12.29 -15.17 8.57
CA GLU A 113 -13.02 -14.04 8.00
C GLU A 113 -14.26 -14.49 7.23
N VAL A 114 -14.16 -15.55 6.41
CA VAL A 114 -15.33 -16.11 5.72
C VAL A 114 -16.38 -16.59 6.73
N ARG A 115 -15.98 -17.32 7.79
CA ARG A 115 -16.91 -17.74 8.85
C ARG A 115 -17.58 -16.55 9.53
N THR A 116 -16.83 -15.49 9.82
CA THR A 116 -17.35 -14.26 10.43
C THR A 116 -18.40 -13.60 9.56
N VAL A 117 -18.13 -13.40 8.27
CA VAL A 117 -19.10 -12.78 7.33
C VAL A 117 -20.35 -13.66 7.20
N CYS A 118 -20.19 -14.97 7.04
CA CYS A 118 -21.33 -15.89 6.99
C CYS A 118 -22.17 -15.85 8.27
N ALA A 119 -21.54 -15.80 9.44
CA ALA A 119 -22.24 -15.70 10.72
C ALA A 119 -23.00 -14.36 10.85
N TRP A 120 -22.39 -13.25 10.41
CA TRP A 120 -23.07 -11.96 10.41
C TRP A 120 -24.26 -11.95 9.46
N LEU A 121 -24.12 -12.43 8.23
CA LEU A 121 -25.24 -12.57 7.27
C LEU A 121 -26.26 -13.65 7.68
N GLY A 122 -25.93 -14.52 8.64
CA GLY A 122 -26.87 -15.47 9.23
C GLY A 122 -27.78 -14.85 10.31
N ALA A 123 -27.38 -13.72 10.90
CA ALA A 123 -28.08 -13.13 12.04
C ALA A 123 -29.27 -12.24 11.60
N PRO A 124 -30.44 -12.32 12.28
CA PRO A 124 -31.69 -11.69 11.84
C PRO A 124 -31.70 -10.15 11.81
N ASN A 125 -30.69 -9.48 12.37
CA ASN A 125 -30.60 -8.01 12.42
C ASN A 125 -29.41 -7.44 11.62
N ASN A 126 -28.63 -8.28 10.95
CA ASN A 126 -27.47 -7.85 10.18
C ASN A 126 -27.82 -7.90 8.70
N ARG A 127 -28.00 -6.71 8.12
CA ARG A 127 -28.49 -6.54 6.75
C ARG A 127 -27.51 -5.85 5.82
N LEU A 128 -26.45 -5.28 6.36
CA LEU A 128 -25.36 -4.67 5.61
C LEU A 128 -24.03 -5.08 6.22
N VAL A 129 -23.24 -5.80 5.43
CA VAL A 129 -21.85 -6.14 5.76
C VAL A 129 -20.96 -5.54 4.68
N THR A 130 -19.90 -4.86 5.08
CA THR A 130 -18.90 -4.29 4.17
C THR A 130 -17.54 -4.88 4.49
N ILE A 131 -16.93 -5.54 3.50
CA ILE A 131 -15.53 -5.97 3.57
C ILE A 131 -14.67 -4.79 3.09
N THR A 132 -13.87 -4.22 3.98
CA THR A 132 -12.98 -3.09 3.70
C THR A 132 -11.53 -3.53 3.58
N GLY A 133 -10.66 -2.69 3.01
CA GLY A 133 -9.22 -2.96 2.92
C GLY A 133 -8.56 -2.57 1.60
N PRO A 134 -7.22 -2.69 1.49
CA PRO A 134 -6.46 -2.18 0.35
C PRO A 134 -6.77 -2.85 -1.00
N GLY A 135 -6.28 -2.23 -2.08
CA GLY A 135 -6.27 -2.86 -3.40
C GLY A 135 -5.46 -4.16 -3.40
N GLY A 136 -5.98 -5.23 -4.01
CA GLY A 136 -5.26 -6.50 -4.11
C GLY A 136 -5.24 -7.36 -2.84
N ILE A 137 -5.96 -6.97 -1.78
CA ILE A 137 -6.00 -7.69 -0.49
C ILE A 137 -6.87 -8.96 -0.49
N GLY A 138 -7.68 -9.15 -1.54
CA GLY A 138 -8.53 -10.33 -1.73
C GLY A 138 -10.01 -10.16 -1.38
N LYS A 139 -10.52 -8.93 -1.19
CA LYS A 139 -11.93 -8.68 -0.82
C LYS A 139 -12.94 -9.35 -1.77
N SER A 140 -12.76 -9.17 -3.08
CA SER A 140 -13.64 -9.76 -4.10
C SER A 140 -13.64 -11.29 -4.06
N ARG A 141 -12.46 -11.90 -3.81
CA ARG A 141 -12.32 -13.35 -3.67
C ARG A 141 -12.98 -13.87 -2.39
N LEU A 142 -12.85 -13.11 -1.28
CA LEU A 142 -13.51 -13.43 -0.03
C LEU A 142 -15.03 -13.34 -0.16
N ALA A 143 -15.55 -12.28 -0.79
CA ALA A 143 -16.98 -12.15 -1.07
C ALA A 143 -17.49 -13.28 -1.97
N ALA A 144 -16.73 -13.68 -3.00
CA ALA A 144 -17.07 -14.82 -3.83
C ALA A 144 -17.11 -16.15 -3.06
N GLU A 145 -16.18 -16.38 -2.13
CA GLU A 145 -16.18 -17.57 -1.26
C GLU A 145 -17.36 -17.55 -0.28
N VAL A 146 -17.72 -16.38 0.25
CA VAL A 146 -18.94 -16.19 1.06
C VAL A 146 -20.18 -16.51 0.23
N CYS A 147 -20.29 -16.03 -1.01
CA CYS A 147 -21.38 -16.40 -1.93
C CYS A 147 -21.51 -17.92 -2.04
N ALA A 148 -20.40 -18.61 -2.30
CA ALA A 148 -20.39 -20.06 -2.47
C ALA A 148 -20.90 -20.83 -1.23
N ARG A 149 -20.63 -20.32 -0.02
CA ARG A 149 -21.11 -20.93 1.24
C ARG A 149 -22.56 -20.57 1.58
N LEU A 150 -23.08 -19.47 1.03
CA LEU A 150 -24.44 -19.00 1.27
C LEU A 150 -25.45 -19.47 0.22
N ILE A 151 -24.99 -20.00 -0.91
CA ILE A 151 -25.84 -20.64 -1.91
C ILE A 151 -26.44 -21.92 -1.29
N GLY A 152 -27.76 -21.88 -1.10
CA GLY A 152 -28.60 -22.99 -0.68
C GLY A 152 -30.02 -22.79 -1.24
N GLU A 153 -30.89 -23.80 -1.14
CA GLU A 153 -32.19 -23.88 -1.83
C GLU A 153 -33.16 -22.71 -1.53
N SER A 154 -32.92 -21.92 -0.48
CA SER A 154 -33.84 -20.89 0.02
C SER A 154 -33.37 -19.44 -0.12
N ARG A 155 -32.19 -19.17 -0.71
CA ARG A 155 -31.66 -17.79 -0.87
C ARG A 155 -31.12 -17.52 -2.28
N THR A 156 -31.53 -16.41 -2.88
CA THR A 156 -30.97 -15.94 -4.16
C THR A 156 -29.74 -15.08 -3.89
N VAL A 157 -28.58 -15.46 -4.44
CA VAL A 157 -27.35 -14.65 -4.37
C VAL A 157 -27.15 -13.92 -5.71
N LEU A 158 -27.00 -12.59 -5.65
CA LEU A 158 -26.80 -11.73 -6.81
C LEU A 158 -25.45 -11.04 -6.68
N PHE A 159 -24.58 -11.19 -7.67
CA PHE A 159 -23.26 -10.57 -7.64
C PHE A 159 -23.17 -9.49 -8.72
N VAL A 160 -22.91 -8.25 -8.30
CA VAL A 160 -22.84 -7.08 -9.17
C VAL A 160 -21.45 -6.45 -9.04
N THR A 161 -20.71 -6.43 -10.14
CA THR A 161 -19.39 -5.81 -10.20
C THR A 161 -19.52 -4.32 -10.54
N LEU A 162 -19.10 -3.44 -9.63
CA LEU A 162 -19.21 -1.97 -9.74
C LEU A 162 -17.90 -1.30 -10.19
N ALA A 163 -16.82 -2.07 -10.31
CA ALA A 163 -15.48 -1.64 -10.67
C ALA A 163 -15.36 -0.73 -11.91
N ALA A 164 -16.26 -0.90 -12.88
CA ALA A 164 -16.25 -0.17 -14.15
C ALA A 164 -17.11 1.11 -14.12
N LEU A 165 -17.89 1.30 -13.07
CA LEU A 165 -18.73 2.48 -12.90
C LEU A 165 -17.86 3.68 -12.52
N ARG A 166 -18.21 4.84 -13.06
CA ARG A 166 -17.59 6.13 -12.72
C ARG A 166 -18.60 7.17 -12.27
N ASP A 167 -19.88 6.90 -12.49
CA ASP A 167 -20.97 7.80 -12.17
C ASP A 167 -21.84 7.10 -11.11
N PRO A 168 -21.96 7.66 -9.89
CA PRO A 168 -22.81 7.12 -8.82
C PRO A 168 -24.27 6.87 -9.25
N ALA A 169 -24.80 7.64 -10.21
CA ALA A 169 -26.15 7.48 -10.72
C ALA A 169 -26.37 6.12 -11.44
N LEU A 170 -25.29 5.42 -11.81
CA LEU A 170 -25.35 4.12 -12.49
C LEU A 170 -25.45 2.92 -11.55
N LEU A 171 -25.40 3.12 -10.23
CA LEU A 171 -25.50 2.03 -9.25
C LEU A 171 -26.80 1.23 -9.40
N LEU A 172 -27.95 1.90 -9.30
CA LEU A 172 -29.25 1.25 -9.38
C LEU A 172 -29.53 0.61 -10.75
N PRO A 173 -29.21 1.27 -11.89
CA PRO A 173 -29.25 0.63 -13.19
C PRO A 173 -28.40 -0.65 -13.29
N ALA A 174 -27.18 -0.65 -12.74
CA ALA A 174 -26.31 -1.83 -12.74
C ALA A 174 -26.90 -2.98 -11.91
N MET A 175 -27.49 -2.68 -10.74
CA MET A 175 -28.20 -3.65 -9.92
C MET A 175 -29.43 -4.22 -10.64
N ALA A 176 -30.21 -3.37 -11.30
CA ALA A 176 -31.39 -3.78 -12.06
C ALA A 176 -31.02 -4.72 -13.21
N MET A 177 -29.93 -4.42 -13.92
CA MET A 177 -29.39 -5.29 -14.96
C MET A 177 -28.91 -6.63 -14.39
N GLY A 178 -28.23 -6.62 -13.24
CA GLY A 178 -27.81 -7.84 -12.53
C GLY A 178 -28.97 -8.71 -12.05
N LEU A 179 -30.18 -8.14 -11.92
CA LEU A 179 -31.43 -8.83 -11.60
C LEU A 179 -32.20 -9.33 -12.83
N GLY A 180 -31.70 -9.08 -14.05
CA GLY A 180 -32.39 -9.42 -15.29
C GLY A 180 -33.63 -8.57 -15.56
N LEU A 181 -33.75 -7.38 -14.97
CA LEU A 181 -34.85 -6.45 -15.26
C LEU A 181 -34.69 -5.86 -16.68
N PRO A 182 -35.76 -5.76 -17.48
CA PRO A 182 -35.70 -5.18 -18.82
C PRO A 182 -35.16 -3.74 -18.81
N ASN A 183 -34.28 -3.42 -19.76
CA ASN A 183 -33.79 -2.06 -19.97
C ASN A 183 -34.92 -1.17 -20.50
N GLY A 184 -35.69 -0.56 -19.60
CA GLY A 184 -36.79 0.34 -19.93
C GLY A 184 -37.17 1.24 -18.76
N GLY A 185 -36.57 2.43 -18.71
CA GLY A 185 -36.84 3.49 -17.71
C GLY A 185 -35.77 3.59 -16.60
N THR A 186 -35.70 4.76 -15.95
CA THR A 186 -34.89 4.99 -14.74
C THR A 186 -35.41 4.09 -13.62
N VAL A 187 -34.81 2.91 -13.44
CA VAL A 187 -35.13 2.02 -12.33
C VAL A 187 -34.54 2.61 -11.05
N GLY A 188 -35.33 3.41 -10.34
CA GLY A 188 -34.99 3.88 -9.00
C GLY A 188 -35.16 2.79 -7.93
N ALA A 189 -34.75 3.10 -6.69
CA ALA A 189 -34.86 2.19 -5.56
C ALA A 189 -36.26 1.54 -5.38
N PRO A 190 -37.39 2.26 -5.58
CA PRO A 190 -38.72 1.65 -5.48
C PRO A 190 -39.01 0.53 -6.50
N GLY A 191 -38.42 0.62 -7.69
CA GLY A 191 -38.57 -0.39 -8.75
C GLY A 191 -37.83 -1.69 -8.39
N LEU A 192 -36.58 -1.55 -7.94
CA LEU A 192 -35.76 -2.62 -7.40
C LEU A 192 -36.41 -3.27 -6.18
N ALA A 193 -36.88 -2.46 -5.23
CA ALA A 193 -37.53 -2.95 -4.02
C ALA A 193 -38.77 -3.81 -4.33
N ARG A 194 -39.58 -3.41 -5.33
CA ARG A 194 -40.74 -4.20 -5.77
C ARG A 194 -40.34 -5.58 -6.28
N HIS A 195 -39.21 -5.71 -6.95
CA HIS A 195 -38.73 -6.98 -7.48
C HIS A 195 -38.09 -7.88 -6.40
N LEU A 196 -37.46 -7.27 -5.41
CA LEU A 196 -36.78 -7.98 -4.30
C LEU A 196 -37.73 -8.37 -3.16
N ARG A 197 -38.89 -7.71 -3.02
CA ARG A 197 -39.86 -8.03 -1.96
C ARG A 197 -40.33 -9.48 -2.01
N GLY A 198 -40.41 -10.08 -0.83
CA GLY A 198 -40.84 -11.48 -0.65
C GLY A 198 -39.81 -12.51 -1.12
N ARG A 199 -38.59 -12.08 -1.46
CA ARG A 199 -37.47 -12.96 -1.82
C ARG A 199 -36.37 -12.79 -0.79
N ALA A 200 -35.93 -13.89 -0.19
CA ALA A 200 -34.71 -13.89 0.61
C ALA A 200 -33.51 -13.75 -0.34
N ALA A 201 -33.02 -12.52 -0.49
CA ALA A 201 -31.98 -12.18 -1.46
C ALA A 201 -30.75 -11.60 -0.76
N ILE A 202 -29.58 -12.07 -1.17
CA ILE A 202 -28.29 -11.50 -0.81
C ILE A 202 -27.73 -10.82 -2.05
N VAL A 203 -27.57 -9.50 -1.98
CA VAL A 203 -26.93 -8.73 -3.06
C VAL A 203 -25.50 -8.43 -2.67
N VAL A 204 -24.58 -8.93 -3.48
CA VAL A 204 -23.15 -8.67 -3.36
C VAL A 204 -22.76 -7.56 -4.32
N LEU A 205 -22.22 -6.48 -3.78
CA LEU A 205 -21.78 -5.30 -4.51
C LEU A 205 -20.25 -5.24 -4.46
N ASP A 206 -19.59 -5.67 -5.53
CA ASP A 206 -18.13 -5.76 -5.57
C ASP A 206 -17.50 -4.47 -6.11
N SER A 207 -16.49 -3.95 -5.42
CA SER A 207 -15.78 -2.71 -5.72
C SER A 207 -16.66 -1.45 -5.66
N PHE A 208 -17.27 -1.15 -4.51
CA PHE A 208 -18.20 -0.04 -4.31
C PHE A 208 -17.54 1.35 -4.32
N GLU A 209 -16.22 1.43 -4.19
CA GLU A 209 -15.47 2.69 -4.00
C GLU A 209 -15.73 3.77 -5.07
N PRO A 210 -15.84 3.45 -6.37
CA PRO A 210 -16.11 4.45 -7.41
C PRO A 210 -17.47 5.15 -7.28
N VAL A 211 -18.40 4.56 -6.54
CA VAL A 211 -19.79 5.02 -6.42
C VAL A 211 -20.17 5.19 -4.95
N ILE A 212 -19.18 5.46 -4.08
CA ILE A 212 -19.38 5.57 -2.63
C ILE A 212 -20.45 6.63 -2.28
N ASP A 213 -20.53 7.71 -3.06
CA ASP A 213 -21.53 8.77 -2.91
C ASP A 213 -22.98 8.28 -3.10
N ALA A 214 -23.18 7.13 -3.76
CA ALA A 214 -24.48 6.49 -3.91
C ALA A 214 -24.81 5.49 -2.78
N ALA A 215 -24.02 5.42 -1.71
CA ALA A 215 -24.30 4.55 -0.55
C ALA A 215 -25.72 4.78 0.02
N GLY A 216 -26.22 6.02 0.03
CA GLY A 216 -27.56 6.36 0.50
C GLY A 216 -28.69 5.58 -0.21
N GLU A 217 -28.51 5.23 -1.48
CA GLU A 217 -29.48 4.43 -2.24
C GLU A 217 -29.58 2.99 -1.72
N ILE A 218 -28.48 2.43 -1.20
CA ILE A 218 -28.47 1.12 -0.54
C ILE A 218 -29.24 1.19 0.79
N GLY A 219 -29.07 2.26 1.56
CA GLY A 219 -29.86 2.52 2.76
C GLY A 219 -31.36 2.56 2.45
N ALA A 220 -31.75 3.33 1.43
CA ALA A 220 -33.15 3.45 1.00
C ALA A 220 -33.75 2.10 0.51
N LEU A 221 -32.94 1.24 -0.12
CA LEU A 221 -33.34 -0.11 -0.50
C LEU A 221 -33.54 -1.03 0.71
N LEU A 222 -32.63 -0.97 1.67
CA LEU A 222 -32.73 -1.74 2.92
C LEU A 222 -33.98 -1.33 3.72
N ASP A 223 -34.34 -0.07 3.75
CA ASP A 223 -35.56 0.39 4.43
C ASP A 223 -36.85 -0.13 3.77
N GLN A 224 -36.83 -0.37 2.45
CA GLN A 224 -38.01 -0.80 1.68
C GLN A 224 -38.19 -2.32 1.57
N VAL A 225 -37.17 -3.11 1.88
CA VAL A 225 -37.17 -4.57 1.68
C VAL A 225 -36.60 -5.27 2.92
N ALA A 226 -37.45 -5.63 3.89
CA ALA A 226 -37.03 -6.17 5.18
C ALA A 226 -36.08 -7.40 5.09
N ASP A 227 -36.30 -8.28 4.10
CA ASP A 227 -35.53 -9.51 3.93
C ASP A 227 -34.27 -9.36 3.06
N LEU A 228 -33.96 -8.13 2.60
CA LEU A 228 -32.76 -7.85 1.81
C LEU A 228 -31.52 -7.81 2.72
N GLN A 229 -30.48 -8.53 2.30
CA GLN A 229 -29.13 -8.42 2.85
C GLN A 229 -28.15 -7.98 1.76
N VAL A 230 -27.20 -7.14 2.14
CA VAL A 230 -26.16 -6.60 1.25
C VAL A 230 -24.78 -6.95 1.80
N LEU A 231 -23.94 -7.50 0.91
CA LEU A 231 -22.51 -7.68 1.13
C LEU A 231 -21.76 -6.76 0.16
N ALA A 232 -21.15 -5.70 0.65
CA ALA A 232 -20.32 -4.83 -0.17
C ALA A 232 -18.83 -5.21 -0.03
N THR A 233 -18.07 -5.12 -1.12
CA THR A 233 -16.62 -4.98 -1.02
C THR A 233 -16.25 -3.55 -1.38
N SER A 234 -15.43 -2.94 -0.55
CA SER A 234 -15.02 -1.54 -0.71
C SER A 234 -13.63 -1.34 -0.12
N ARG A 235 -12.99 -0.20 -0.37
CA ARG A 235 -11.76 0.20 0.34
C ARG A 235 -12.16 0.90 1.63
N ALA A 236 -13.16 1.79 1.55
CA ALA A 236 -13.75 2.52 2.66
C ALA A 236 -15.12 1.94 3.08
N PRO A 237 -15.54 2.09 4.35
CA PRO A 237 -16.91 1.77 4.76
C PRO A 237 -17.93 2.67 4.04
N LEU A 238 -19.15 2.18 3.84
CA LEU A 238 -20.24 2.93 3.22
C LEU A 238 -20.82 4.02 4.16
N ARG A 239 -20.51 3.94 5.46
CA ARG A 239 -20.96 4.83 6.54
C ARG A 239 -22.47 4.90 6.68
N LEU A 240 -23.14 3.75 6.51
CA LEU A 240 -24.59 3.63 6.66
C LEU A 240 -24.95 3.11 8.06
N ARG A 241 -26.13 3.51 8.57
CA ARG A 241 -26.64 2.98 9.84
C ARG A 241 -26.86 1.47 9.73
N GLY A 242 -26.38 0.71 10.72
CA GLY A 242 -26.49 -0.76 10.74
C GLY A 242 -25.43 -1.48 9.91
N GLU A 243 -24.45 -0.77 9.34
CA GLU A 243 -23.29 -1.36 8.68
C GLU A 243 -22.41 -2.15 9.65
N ARG A 244 -22.04 -3.36 9.25
CA ARG A 244 -21.02 -4.18 9.91
C ARG A 244 -19.78 -4.20 9.04
N GLU A 245 -18.72 -3.57 9.52
CA GLU A 245 -17.44 -3.54 8.81
C GLU A 245 -16.56 -4.75 9.19
N LEU A 246 -16.01 -5.41 8.17
CA LEU A 246 -14.90 -6.35 8.32
C LEU A 246 -13.65 -5.77 7.64
N PRO A 247 -12.72 -5.16 8.40
CA PRO A 247 -11.45 -4.70 7.84
C PRO A 247 -10.57 -5.90 7.51
N LEU A 248 -10.21 -6.04 6.23
CA LEU A 248 -9.38 -7.12 5.74
C LEU A 248 -7.90 -6.68 5.68
N GLY A 249 -7.09 -7.19 6.61
CA GLY A 249 -5.64 -6.94 6.65
C GLY A 249 -4.84 -7.86 5.72
N PRO A 250 -3.52 -7.63 5.56
CA PRO A 250 -2.63 -8.54 4.83
C PRO A 250 -2.62 -9.97 5.38
N LEU A 251 -2.15 -10.91 4.56
CA LEU A 251 -1.93 -12.28 5.04
C LEU A 251 -0.80 -12.28 6.07
N THR A 252 -0.94 -13.09 7.11
CA THR A 252 0.09 -13.19 8.12
C THR A 252 1.39 -13.72 7.52
N VAL A 253 2.48 -13.07 7.90
CA VAL A 253 3.86 -13.41 7.52
C VAL A 253 4.60 -13.89 8.76
N ARG A 254 5.66 -14.66 8.56
CA ARG A 254 6.51 -15.14 9.64
C ARG A 254 7.27 -13.97 10.28
N HIS A 255 7.22 -13.90 11.61
CA HIS A 255 8.07 -13.03 12.43
C HIS A 255 8.88 -13.93 13.39
N GLY A 256 10.13 -14.26 13.04
CA GLY A 256 11.02 -15.10 13.86
C GLY A 256 11.12 -16.58 13.44
N GLU A 257 11.85 -17.38 14.22
CA GLU A 257 12.35 -18.71 13.79
C GLU A 257 11.50 -19.93 14.18
N SER A 258 10.33 -19.79 14.80
CA SER A 258 9.83 -20.87 15.66
C SER A 258 8.60 -21.69 15.19
N ASP A 259 8.05 -21.50 13.99
CA ASP A 259 6.91 -22.33 13.53
C ASP A 259 7.31 -23.28 12.37
N PRO A 260 7.13 -24.61 12.48
CA PRO A 260 7.33 -25.55 11.38
C PRO A 260 6.27 -25.47 10.27
N ALA A 261 5.12 -24.81 10.48
CA ALA A 261 4.07 -24.63 9.46
C ALA A 261 4.36 -23.45 8.52
N PHE A 262 3.82 -23.49 7.29
CA PHE A 262 3.83 -22.34 6.39
C PHE A 262 2.77 -21.32 6.83
N TYR A 263 3.18 -20.06 6.94
CA TYR A 263 2.23 -18.97 7.13
C TYR A 263 1.37 -18.77 5.88
N PRO A 264 0.14 -18.24 5.99
CA PRO A 264 -0.75 -17.98 4.86
C PRO A 264 -0.10 -17.26 3.66
N ALA A 265 0.75 -16.27 3.90
CA ALA A 265 1.47 -15.57 2.84
C ALA A 265 2.46 -16.50 2.09
N GLU A 266 3.24 -17.29 2.84
CA GLU A 266 4.18 -18.27 2.29
C GLU A 266 3.43 -19.36 1.51
N HIS A 267 2.29 -19.81 2.02
CA HIS A 267 1.47 -20.83 1.37
C HIS A 267 0.92 -20.32 0.03
N LEU A 268 0.38 -19.10 -0.01
CA LEU A 268 -0.08 -18.49 -1.26
C LEU A 268 1.07 -18.31 -2.26
N PHE A 269 2.21 -17.78 -1.80
CA PHE A 269 3.37 -17.60 -2.67
C PHE A 269 3.84 -18.92 -3.28
N LEU A 270 4.00 -19.97 -2.46
CA LEU A 270 4.45 -21.28 -2.92
C LEU A 270 3.46 -21.97 -3.85
N GLU A 271 2.16 -21.85 -3.58
CA GLU A 271 1.12 -22.42 -4.43
C GLU A 271 1.17 -21.80 -5.85
N ARG A 272 1.34 -20.47 -5.92
CA ARG A 272 1.51 -19.75 -7.19
C ARG A 272 2.87 -19.98 -7.84
N ALA A 273 3.94 -20.07 -7.06
CA ALA A 273 5.29 -20.28 -7.59
C ALA A 273 5.42 -21.69 -8.19
N ARG A 274 4.79 -22.71 -7.58
CA ARG A 274 4.73 -24.06 -8.14
C ARG A 274 3.88 -24.15 -9.40
N ALA A 275 2.81 -23.35 -9.49
CA ALA A 275 2.06 -23.24 -10.74
C ALA A 275 2.92 -22.66 -11.89
N ALA A 276 3.84 -21.74 -11.58
CA ALA A 276 4.76 -21.15 -12.54
C ALA A 276 6.02 -22.00 -12.83
N ARG A 277 6.48 -22.77 -11.84
CA ARG A 277 7.66 -23.65 -11.88
C ARG A 277 7.39 -24.93 -11.05
N PRO A 278 6.88 -26.01 -11.67
CA PRO A 278 6.47 -27.23 -10.96
C PRO A 278 7.60 -27.96 -10.22
N ASP A 279 8.85 -27.81 -10.67
CA ASP A 279 10.07 -28.41 -10.09
C ASP A 279 10.65 -27.59 -8.91
N LEU A 280 9.94 -26.57 -8.41
CA LEU A 280 10.42 -25.77 -7.29
C LEU A 280 10.50 -26.61 -6.00
N GLU A 281 11.71 -27.03 -5.66
CA GLU A 281 12.02 -27.68 -4.40
C GLU A 281 11.91 -26.70 -3.22
N VAL A 282 11.32 -27.16 -2.11
CA VAL A 282 11.19 -26.40 -0.87
C VAL A 282 11.93 -27.15 0.24
N ASN A 283 13.10 -26.64 0.58
CA ASN A 283 13.93 -27.01 1.73
C ASN A 283 14.05 -25.83 2.72
N GLU A 284 14.78 -26.02 3.81
CA GLU A 284 14.92 -25.02 4.89
C GLU A 284 15.51 -23.68 4.40
N ILE A 285 16.53 -23.74 3.53
CA ILE A 285 17.17 -22.53 2.95
C ILE A 285 16.15 -21.76 2.11
N THR A 286 15.43 -22.44 1.22
CA THR A 286 14.40 -21.80 0.39
C THR A 286 13.22 -21.30 1.20
N ARG A 287 12.87 -21.94 2.32
CA ARG A 287 11.80 -21.49 3.22
C ARG A 287 12.15 -20.13 3.83
N ALA A 288 13.37 -19.95 4.32
CA ALA A 288 13.84 -18.66 4.85
C ALA A 288 13.78 -17.55 3.78
N VAL A 289 14.19 -17.86 2.55
CA VAL A 289 14.12 -16.89 1.43
C VAL A 289 12.68 -16.53 1.08
N VAL A 290 11.76 -17.50 1.07
CA VAL A 290 10.32 -17.26 0.82
C VAL A 290 9.71 -16.40 1.92
N ALA A 291 10.05 -16.66 3.18
CA ALA A 291 9.60 -15.85 4.31
C ALA A 291 10.08 -14.39 4.16
N GLU A 292 11.33 -14.16 3.78
CA GLU A 292 11.87 -12.82 3.54
C GLU A 292 11.16 -12.12 2.37
N ILE A 293 10.90 -12.83 1.27
CA ILE A 293 10.12 -12.31 0.14
C ILE A 293 8.70 -11.92 0.59
N CYS A 294 8.02 -12.78 1.34
CA CYS A 294 6.66 -12.51 1.80
C CYS A 294 6.61 -11.32 2.76
N ALA A 295 7.60 -11.19 3.64
CA ALA A 295 7.74 -10.07 4.56
C ALA A 295 7.96 -8.75 3.81
N ARG A 296 8.88 -8.70 2.84
CA ARG A 296 9.12 -7.52 1.97
C ARG A 296 7.88 -7.13 1.14
N LEU A 297 7.06 -8.10 0.76
CA LEU A 297 5.80 -7.86 0.05
C LEU A 297 4.64 -7.51 1.00
N GLY A 298 4.90 -7.42 2.31
CA GLY A 298 3.94 -7.04 3.33
C GLY A 298 2.73 -7.97 3.44
N GLY A 299 2.85 -9.23 3.01
CA GLY A 299 1.74 -10.19 3.00
C GLY A 299 0.59 -9.83 2.05
N LEU A 300 0.79 -8.90 1.10
CA LEU A 300 -0.24 -8.48 0.13
C LEU A 300 -0.49 -9.58 -0.91
N PRO A 301 -1.68 -10.22 -0.97
CA PRO A 301 -1.96 -11.34 -1.88
C PRO A 301 -1.61 -11.06 -3.33
N LEU A 302 -2.06 -9.93 -3.89
CA LEU A 302 -1.75 -9.59 -5.28
C LEU A 302 -0.24 -9.43 -5.54
N ALA A 303 0.49 -8.85 -4.59
CA ALA A 303 1.94 -8.70 -4.72
C ALA A 303 2.64 -10.06 -4.66
N LEU A 304 2.19 -10.96 -3.78
CA LEU A 304 2.68 -12.34 -3.68
C LEU A 304 2.43 -13.12 -4.99
N GLU A 305 1.23 -13.02 -5.57
CA GLU A 305 0.88 -13.67 -6.83
C GLU A 305 1.76 -13.18 -7.99
N LEU A 306 1.93 -11.86 -8.11
CA LEU A 306 2.75 -11.23 -9.15
C LEU A 306 4.25 -11.58 -9.01
N ALA A 307 4.77 -11.64 -7.78
CA ALA A 307 6.15 -12.05 -7.52
C ALA A 307 6.35 -13.55 -7.78
N ALA A 308 5.43 -14.39 -7.33
CA ALA A 308 5.49 -15.84 -7.53
C ALA A 308 5.52 -16.21 -9.03
N ALA A 309 4.79 -15.48 -9.87
CA ALA A 309 4.81 -15.66 -11.32
C ALA A 309 6.20 -15.43 -11.95
N ARG A 310 7.11 -14.70 -11.28
CA ARG A 310 8.48 -14.44 -11.76
C ARG A 310 9.42 -15.63 -11.59
N VAL A 311 9.11 -16.57 -10.69
CA VAL A 311 9.96 -17.74 -10.40
C VAL A 311 10.18 -18.64 -11.62
N ARG A 312 9.34 -18.52 -12.65
CA ARG A 312 9.55 -19.16 -13.97
C ARG A 312 10.81 -18.67 -14.70
N HIS A 313 11.30 -17.47 -14.40
CA HIS A 313 12.40 -16.79 -15.12
C HIS A 313 13.59 -16.43 -14.20
N MET A 314 13.46 -16.60 -12.89
CA MET A 314 14.51 -16.26 -11.92
C MET A 314 14.46 -17.14 -10.68
N SER A 315 15.61 -17.30 -10.02
CA SER A 315 15.70 -18.00 -8.74
C SER A 315 15.06 -17.19 -7.61
N LEU A 316 14.71 -17.85 -6.50
CA LEU A 316 14.18 -17.16 -5.31
C LEU A 316 15.17 -16.14 -4.73
N ALA A 317 16.48 -16.44 -4.78
CA ALA A 317 17.52 -15.52 -4.31
C ALA A 317 17.64 -14.26 -5.21
N ALA A 318 17.51 -14.42 -6.53
CA ALA A 318 17.48 -13.30 -7.47
C ALA A 318 16.20 -12.47 -7.28
N LEU A 319 15.04 -13.13 -7.16
CA LEU A 319 13.76 -12.48 -6.89
C LEU A 319 13.83 -11.61 -5.63
N ARG A 320 14.37 -12.16 -4.55
CA ARG A 320 14.58 -11.43 -3.29
C ARG A 320 15.43 -10.17 -3.47
N SER A 321 16.50 -10.25 -4.25
CA SER A 321 17.42 -9.13 -4.46
C SER A 321 16.78 -8.01 -5.30
N GLU A 322 15.89 -8.36 -6.24
CA GLU A 322 15.15 -7.39 -7.05
C GLU A 322 14.00 -6.69 -6.27
N LEU A 323 13.63 -7.20 -5.10
CA LEU A 323 12.64 -6.57 -4.21
C LEU A 323 13.16 -5.34 -3.48
N ASP A 324 14.35 -4.84 -3.82
CA ASP A 324 14.77 -3.49 -3.44
C ASP A 324 14.01 -2.41 -4.27
N ARG A 325 13.38 -2.79 -5.40
CA ARG A 325 12.49 -1.94 -6.22
C ARG A 325 11.25 -2.71 -6.69
N PRO A 326 10.38 -3.16 -5.76
CA PRO A 326 9.27 -4.09 -6.02
C PRO A 326 8.38 -3.73 -7.20
N LEU A 327 8.09 -2.45 -7.46
CA LEU A 327 7.15 -2.06 -8.53
C LEU A 327 7.62 -2.43 -9.94
N ARG A 328 8.93 -2.51 -10.19
CA ARG A 328 9.46 -2.93 -11.49
C ARG A 328 9.23 -4.42 -11.74
N LEU A 329 9.25 -5.19 -10.66
CA LEU A 329 9.12 -6.64 -10.66
C LEU A 329 7.65 -7.07 -10.69
N LEU A 330 6.75 -6.33 -10.03
CA LEU A 330 5.33 -6.66 -9.83
C LEU A 330 4.44 -6.28 -11.02
N ALA A 331 4.78 -6.79 -12.20
CA ALA A 331 4.03 -6.60 -13.44
C ALA A 331 3.78 -7.93 -14.18
N GLY A 332 2.76 -7.98 -15.05
CA GLY A 332 2.50 -9.14 -15.89
C GLY A 332 1.59 -10.20 -15.27
N GLY A 333 0.63 -9.78 -14.44
CA GLY A 333 -0.44 -10.64 -13.94
C GLY A 333 -1.31 -11.21 -15.05
N ASP A 334 -2.15 -12.17 -14.69
CA ASP A 334 -2.94 -12.94 -15.66
C ASP A 334 -3.80 -12.06 -16.56
N ARG A 335 -3.93 -12.48 -17.83
CA ARG A 335 -4.61 -11.68 -18.87
C ARG A 335 -6.11 -11.54 -18.61
N ASP A 336 -6.70 -12.49 -17.89
CA ASP A 336 -8.11 -12.49 -17.48
C ASP A 336 -8.36 -11.67 -16.21
N LEU A 337 -7.32 -11.16 -15.53
CA LEU A 337 -7.48 -10.14 -14.50
C LEU A 337 -7.83 -8.77 -15.12
N PRO A 338 -8.66 -7.96 -14.43
CA PRO A 338 -8.88 -6.55 -14.78
C PRO A 338 -7.55 -5.81 -14.95
N ALA A 339 -7.45 -4.88 -15.92
CA ALA A 339 -6.21 -4.17 -16.22
C ALA A 339 -5.53 -3.55 -14.97
N ARG A 340 -6.33 -3.02 -14.04
CA ARG A 340 -5.89 -2.48 -12.74
C ARG A 340 -5.18 -3.51 -11.84
N GLN A 341 -5.53 -4.80 -11.92
CA GLN A 341 -4.95 -5.88 -11.12
C GLN A 341 -3.82 -6.62 -11.84
N ARG A 342 -3.48 -6.26 -13.09
CA ARG A 342 -2.39 -6.91 -13.83
C ARG A 342 -1.00 -6.49 -13.36
N THR A 343 -0.90 -5.38 -12.64
CA THR A 343 0.35 -4.91 -12.03
C THR A 343 0.03 -4.26 -10.69
N MET A 344 0.98 -4.28 -9.74
CA MET A 344 0.81 -3.53 -8.49
C MET A 344 0.69 -2.03 -8.76
N ARG A 345 1.46 -1.51 -9.71
CA ARG A 345 1.40 -0.10 -10.13
C ARG A 345 -0.01 0.30 -10.54
N ALA A 346 -0.65 -0.45 -11.43
CA ALA A 346 -2.01 -0.13 -11.89
C ALA A 346 -3.06 -0.22 -10.76
N THR A 347 -2.82 -1.03 -9.72
CA THR A 347 -3.69 -1.10 -8.54
C THR A 347 -3.54 0.15 -7.67
N ILE A 348 -2.31 0.65 -7.53
CA ILE A 348 -1.98 1.85 -6.76
C ILE A 348 -2.39 3.12 -7.52
N ASP A 349 -2.14 3.20 -8.83
CA ASP A 349 -2.60 4.30 -9.71
C ASP A 349 -4.09 4.53 -9.51
N TRP A 350 -4.89 3.45 -9.50
CA TRP A 350 -6.32 3.55 -9.27
C TRP A 350 -6.70 4.05 -7.86
N SER A 351 -5.95 3.70 -6.80
CA SER A 351 -6.14 4.31 -5.47
C SER A 351 -5.79 5.79 -5.47
N HIS A 352 -4.65 6.12 -6.08
CA HIS A 352 -4.11 7.47 -6.14
C HIS A 352 -5.04 8.42 -6.93
N ASP A 353 -5.65 7.94 -8.01
CA ASP A 353 -6.56 8.72 -8.84
C ASP A 353 -7.86 9.12 -8.12
N LEU A 354 -8.25 8.39 -7.06
CA LEU A 354 -9.41 8.71 -6.21
C LEU A 354 -9.10 9.77 -5.15
N LEU A 355 -7.82 10.08 -4.91
CA LEU A 355 -7.42 11.08 -3.92
C LEU A 355 -7.62 12.50 -4.46
N ALA A 356 -8.06 13.40 -3.57
CA ALA A 356 -8.02 14.83 -3.81
C ALA A 356 -6.56 15.34 -3.94
N PRO A 357 -6.32 16.50 -4.58
CA PRO A 357 -4.96 17.03 -4.79
C PRO A 357 -4.13 17.13 -3.50
N GLN A 358 -4.78 17.54 -2.40
CA GLN A 358 -4.17 17.70 -1.09
C GLN A 358 -3.74 16.36 -0.48
N GLN A 359 -4.60 15.35 -0.56
CA GLN A 359 -4.29 13.99 -0.10
C GLN A 359 -3.16 13.34 -0.91
N ARG A 360 -3.07 13.64 -2.23
CA ARG A 360 -1.92 13.22 -3.06
C ARG A 360 -0.61 13.86 -2.60
N ALA A 361 -0.65 15.08 -2.06
CA ALA A 361 0.52 15.77 -1.48
C ALA A 361 0.98 15.14 -0.19
N VAL A 362 0.03 14.85 0.70
CA VAL A 362 0.32 14.12 1.94
C VAL A 362 0.90 12.74 1.62
N PHE A 363 0.27 12.01 0.71
CA PHE A 363 0.68 10.65 0.32
C PHE A 363 2.12 10.59 -0.20
N ARG A 364 2.51 11.46 -1.14
CA ARG A 364 3.89 11.51 -1.63
C ARG A 364 4.86 12.04 -0.57
N GLY A 365 4.42 12.97 0.27
CA GLY A 365 5.20 13.54 1.36
C GLY A 365 5.63 12.51 2.39
N VAL A 366 4.72 11.60 2.80
CA VAL A 366 5.04 10.55 3.79
C VAL A 366 5.96 9.44 3.25
N SER A 367 6.25 9.41 1.95
CA SER A 367 7.17 8.42 1.36
C SER A 367 8.62 8.53 1.86
N CYS A 368 8.99 9.64 2.52
CA CYS A 368 10.32 9.78 3.12
C CYS A 368 10.52 8.94 4.39
N PHE A 369 9.44 8.51 5.05
CA PHE A 369 9.51 7.72 6.28
C PHE A 369 9.86 6.25 5.98
N ARG A 370 10.68 5.66 6.83
CA ARG A 370 11.05 4.24 6.83
C ARG A 370 10.53 3.60 8.12
N GLY A 371 9.81 2.49 8.02
CA GLY A 371 9.28 1.79 9.20
C GLY A 371 8.06 2.46 9.85
N GLY A 372 7.50 3.50 9.24
CA GLY A 372 6.32 4.22 9.72
C GLY A 372 6.62 5.55 10.41
N TRP A 373 5.59 6.19 10.95
CA TRP A 373 5.69 7.51 11.57
C TRP A 373 4.57 7.76 12.58
N THR A 374 4.79 8.75 13.44
CA THR A 374 3.78 9.35 14.32
C THR A 374 3.16 10.58 13.65
N LEU A 375 1.98 11.01 14.11
CA LEU A 375 1.33 12.21 13.58
C LEU A 375 2.24 13.44 13.71
N ALA A 376 2.85 13.63 14.89
CA ALA A 376 3.75 14.75 15.15
C ALA A 376 4.96 14.81 14.18
N ALA A 377 5.51 13.65 13.81
CA ALA A 377 6.57 13.60 12.81
C ALA A 377 6.06 14.02 11.43
N ALA A 378 4.87 13.54 11.03
CA ALA A 378 4.27 13.91 9.76
C ALA A 378 3.91 15.40 9.70
N GLU A 379 3.37 15.99 10.76
CA GLU A 379 3.03 17.42 10.86
C GLU A 379 4.24 18.32 10.64
N THR A 380 5.43 17.87 11.05
CA THR A 380 6.66 18.65 10.87
C THR A 380 7.26 18.49 9.47
N ILE A 381 7.11 17.30 8.86
CA ILE A 381 7.85 16.92 7.65
C ILE A 381 7.02 17.12 6.37
N VAL A 382 5.73 16.78 6.43
CA VAL A 382 4.81 16.83 5.30
C VAL A 382 4.25 18.23 5.18
N ARG A 383 4.29 18.78 3.96
CA ARG A 383 3.64 20.06 3.68
C ARG A 383 2.19 19.83 3.30
N ILE A 384 1.32 20.60 3.92
CA ILE A 384 -0.08 20.75 3.53
C ILE A 384 -0.30 22.17 3.01
N ASP A 385 -1.22 22.32 2.05
CA ASP A 385 -1.65 23.64 1.62
C ASP A 385 -2.58 24.23 2.69
N GLU A 386 -2.16 25.33 3.33
CA GLU A 386 -2.93 25.97 4.40
C GLU A 386 -4.25 26.57 3.88
N GLU A 387 -4.35 26.83 2.57
CA GLU A 387 -5.57 27.35 1.94
C GLU A 387 -6.67 26.29 1.76
N SER A 388 -6.35 24.99 1.91
CA SER A 388 -7.33 23.91 1.76
C SER A 388 -8.33 23.83 2.92
N GLY A 389 -7.94 24.33 4.10
CA GLY A 389 -8.70 24.18 5.35
C GLY A 389 -8.76 22.75 5.92
N GLU A 390 -8.16 21.76 5.25
CA GLU A 390 -8.07 20.35 5.67
C GLU A 390 -6.80 20.16 6.51
N ASP A 391 -6.94 19.63 7.74
CA ASP A 391 -5.76 19.32 8.57
C ASP A 391 -5.08 18.00 8.12
N LEU A 392 -3.86 17.76 8.61
CA LEU A 392 -3.10 16.58 8.20
C LEU A 392 -3.76 15.26 8.62
N LEU A 393 -4.46 15.24 9.76
CA LEU A 393 -5.14 14.05 10.25
C LEU A 393 -6.37 13.73 9.40
N GLU A 394 -7.12 14.75 8.99
CA GLU A 394 -8.22 14.64 8.03
C GLU A 394 -7.73 14.10 6.69
N ALA A 395 -6.59 14.62 6.19
CA ALA A 395 -5.98 14.13 4.95
C ALA A 395 -5.48 12.67 5.04
N PHE A 396 -5.17 12.15 6.23
CA PHE A 396 -4.85 10.74 6.43
C PHE A 396 -6.07 9.82 6.34
N GLY A 397 -7.27 10.31 6.64
CA GLY A 397 -8.51 9.53 6.58
C GLY A 397 -8.67 8.82 5.24
N PRO A 398 -8.70 9.54 4.11
CA PRO A 398 -8.79 8.96 2.77
C PRO A 398 -7.61 8.04 2.41
N LEU A 399 -6.39 8.31 2.91
CA LEU A 399 -5.24 7.44 2.66
C LEU A 399 -5.38 6.09 3.36
N VAL A 400 -5.91 6.08 4.58
CA VAL A 400 -6.25 4.86 5.31
C VAL A 400 -7.42 4.14 4.67
N GLU A 401 -8.47 4.89 4.33
CA GLU A 401 -9.67 4.38 3.65
C GLU A 401 -9.35 3.72 2.32
N TYR A 402 -8.49 4.31 1.48
CA TYR A 402 -8.08 3.70 0.22
C TYR A 402 -6.99 2.62 0.37
N GLY A 403 -6.59 2.33 1.60
CA GLY A 403 -5.57 1.34 1.95
C GLY A 403 -4.18 1.68 1.41
N LEU A 404 -3.91 2.96 1.22
CA LEU A 404 -2.58 3.47 0.88
C LEU A 404 -1.70 3.59 2.13
N VAL A 405 -2.30 3.83 3.29
CA VAL A 405 -1.64 3.88 4.59
C VAL A 405 -2.35 2.92 5.55
N THR A 406 -1.60 2.27 6.43
CA THR A 406 -2.15 1.43 7.51
C THR A 406 -1.87 2.07 8.87
N VAL A 407 -2.75 1.84 9.84
CA VAL A 407 -2.58 2.36 11.22
C VAL A 407 -2.36 1.19 12.17
N GLU A 408 -1.21 1.16 12.82
CA GLU A 408 -0.91 0.24 13.90
C GLU A 408 -1.17 0.91 15.25
N HIS A 409 -1.96 0.25 16.09
CA HIS A 409 -2.31 0.77 17.41
C HIS A 409 -1.30 0.25 18.42
N HIS A 410 -0.27 1.03 18.71
CA HIS A 410 0.71 0.74 19.75
C HIS A 410 0.25 1.31 21.10
N ALA A 411 0.77 0.77 22.20
CA ALA A 411 0.38 1.19 23.55
C ALA A 411 0.70 2.67 23.85
N ALA A 412 1.70 3.26 23.19
CA ALA A 412 2.13 4.63 23.41
C ALA A 412 1.44 5.65 22.47
N SER A 413 1.29 5.33 21.19
CA SER A 413 0.61 6.17 20.19
C SER A 413 0.29 5.39 18.91
N PRO A 414 -0.72 5.79 18.13
CA PRO A 414 -0.93 5.20 16.80
C PRO A 414 0.27 5.50 15.89
N ARG A 415 0.71 4.49 15.13
CA ARG A 415 1.73 4.65 14.10
C ARG A 415 1.14 4.37 12.73
N TRP A 416 1.38 5.28 11.80
CA TRP A 416 1.02 5.11 10.41
C TRP A 416 2.17 4.45 9.66
N LYS A 417 1.85 3.63 8.66
CA LYS A 417 2.83 2.95 7.82
C LYS A 417 2.41 2.94 6.35
N LEU A 418 3.40 3.01 5.48
CA LEU A 418 3.28 2.62 4.08
C LEU A 418 3.73 1.17 3.95
N LEU A 419 3.02 0.38 3.16
CA LEU A 419 3.52 -0.91 2.71
C LEU A 419 4.57 -0.67 1.62
N ASP A 420 5.67 -1.42 1.62
CA ASP A 420 6.85 -1.16 0.77
C ASP A 420 6.51 -0.89 -0.72
N PRO A 421 5.64 -1.67 -1.41
CA PRO A 421 5.29 -1.38 -2.81
C PRO A 421 4.54 -0.05 -2.99
N ILE A 422 3.79 0.38 -1.97
CA ILE A 422 3.07 1.65 -1.95
C ILE A 422 4.03 2.80 -1.64
N GLY A 423 4.98 2.59 -0.74
CA GLY A 423 6.03 3.56 -0.41
C GLY A 423 6.91 3.90 -1.61
N ASP A 424 7.34 2.89 -2.38
CA ASP A 424 8.07 3.07 -3.65
C ASP A 424 7.29 3.96 -4.63
N TYR A 425 5.99 3.68 -4.79
CA TYR A 425 5.14 4.45 -5.69
C TYR A 425 5.03 5.90 -5.23
N ALA A 426 4.80 6.11 -3.93
CA ALA A 426 4.71 7.44 -3.34
C ALA A 426 6.03 8.22 -3.50
N SER A 427 7.18 7.53 -3.39
CA SER A 427 8.51 8.12 -3.60
C SER A 427 8.73 8.56 -5.04
N GLU A 428 8.33 7.76 -6.03
CA GLU A 428 8.38 8.16 -7.45
C GLU A 428 7.53 9.41 -7.71
N ARG A 429 6.32 9.49 -7.12
CA ARG A 429 5.46 10.68 -7.21
C ARG A 429 6.08 11.91 -6.54
N LEU A 430 6.83 11.73 -5.44
CA LEU A 430 7.55 12.82 -4.77
C LEU A 430 8.69 13.37 -5.65
N VAL A 431 9.40 12.50 -6.36
CA VAL A 431 10.44 12.87 -7.32
C VAL A 431 9.85 13.61 -8.52
N GLU A 432 8.76 13.09 -9.10
CA GLU A 432 8.07 13.73 -10.22
C GLU A 432 7.52 15.12 -9.86
N ALA A 433 7.10 15.33 -8.60
CA ALA A 433 6.69 16.63 -8.09
C ALA A 433 7.87 17.60 -7.83
N GLY A 434 9.12 17.14 -7.88
CA GLY A 434 10.31 17.95 -7.60
C GLY A 434 10.49 18.30 -6.12
N GLU A 435 9.82 17.58 -5.21
CA GLU A 435 9.74 17.91 -3.78
C GLU A 435 10.71 17.08 -2.92
N GLU A 436 11.38 16.07 -3.50
CA GLU A 436 12.18 15.08 -2.78
C GLU A 436 13.25 15.69 -1.86
N ALA A 437 14.11 16.56 -2.41
CA ALA A 437 15.24 17.11 -1.65
C ALA A 437 14.77 17.94 -0.44
N ALA A 438 13.71 18.74 -0.62
CA ALA A 438 13.15 19.56 0.44
C ALA A 438 12.47 18.70 1.53
N THR A 439 11.73 17.67 1.15
CA THR A 439 11.06 16.76 2.08
C THR A 439 12.07 15.92 2.86
N ARG A 440 13.08 15.34 2.20
CA ARG A 440 14.13 14.58 2.89
C ARG A 440 14.99 15.45 3.82
N ARG A 441 15.21 16.73 3.48
CA ARG A 441 15.87 17.69 4.39
C ARG A 441 15.07 17.90 5.67
N ARG A 442 13.74 18.08 5.57
CA ARG A 442 12.87 18.22 6.75
C ARG A 442 12.85 16.94 7.58
N HIS A 443 12.77 15.78 6.93
CA HIS A 443 12.88 14.47 7.58
C HIS A 443 14.17 14.33 8.38
N ALA A 444 15.32 14.57 7.74
CA ALA A 444 16.60 14.48 8.42
C ALA A 444 16.76 15.51 9.55
N GLY A 445 16.24 16.73 9.36
CA GLY A 445 16.22 17.77 10.41
C GLY A 445 15.36 17.39 11.63
N PHE A 446 14.18 16.81 11.40
CA PHE A 446 13.31 16.32 12.48
C PHE A 446 13.99 15.21 13.29
N PHE A 447 14.55 14.19 12.63
CA PHE A 447 15.21 13.09 13.32
C PHE A 447 16.54 13.50 13.97
N ALA A 448 17.20 14.55 13.47
CA ALA A 448 18.33 15.17 14.16
C ALA A 448 17.90 15.81 15.48
N ALA A 449 16.81 16.59 15.46
CA ALA A 449 16.25 17.19 16.67
C ALA A 449 15.80 16.13 17.69
N LEU A 450 15.14 15.06 17.23
CA LEU A 450 14.74 13.95 18.09
C LEU A 450 15.93 13.26 18.75
N ALA A 451 17.00 12.99 17.99
CA ALA A 451 18.21 12.37 18.53
C ALA A 451 18.91 13.29 19.56
N GLU A 452 18.97 14.59 19.28
CA GLU A 452 19.55 15.60 20.19
C GLU A 452 18.74 15.77 21.47
N GLU A 453 17.40 15.72 21.39
CA GLU A 453 16.51 15.74 22.54
C GLU A 453 16.68 14.48 23.39
N ALA A 454 16.80 13.31 22.76
CA ALA A 454 16.94 12.04 23.45
C ALA A 454 18.28 11.88 24.17
N GLU A 455 19.38 12.40 23.61
CA GLU A 455 20.76 12.13 24.05
C GLU A 455 21.00 12.33 25.56
N PRO A 456 20.58 13.45 26.19
CA PRO A 456 20.80 13.67 27.61
C PRO A 456 19.99 12.70 28.48
N HIS A 457 18.81 12.30 28.00
CA HIS A 457 17.91 11.42 28.74
C HIS A 457 18.31 9.95 28.68
N LEU A 458 19.11 9.54 27.68
CA LEU A 458 19.71 8.20 27.62
C LEU A 458 20.70 7.92 28.77
N ARG A 459 21.07 8.94 29.54
CA ARG A 459 21.99 8.85 30.69
C ARG A 459 21.29 8.98 32.05
N GLY A 460 19.97 9.15 32.04
CA GLY A 460 19.18 9.46 33.22
C GLY A 460 18.06 8.46 33.51
N PRO A 461 17.16 8.79 34.44
CA PRO A 461 16.05 7.91 34.85
C PRO A 461 15.08 7.55 33.73
N GLN A 462 15.03 8.35 32.64
CA GLN A 462 14.16 8.12 31.49
C GLN A 462 14.82 7.29 30.38
N GLN A 463 15.99 6.69 30.64
CA GLN A 463 16.78 5.96 29.63
C GLN A 463 15.94 4.96 28.83
N SER A 464 15.17 4.10 29.50
CA SER A 464 14.37 3.07 28.81
C SER A 464 13.35 3.68 27.86
N ARG A 465 12.61 4.71 28.29
CA ARG A 465 11.61 5.40 27.48
C ARG A 465 12.22 5.99 26.21
N TRP A 466 13.32 6.71 26.33
CA TRP A 466 13.97 7.35 25.19
C TRP A 466 14.69 6.35 24.28
N ARG A 467 15.25 5.29 24.86
CA ARG A 467 15.83 4.18 24.09
C ARG A 467 14.77 3.49 23.24
N ASP A 468 13.60 3.20 23.82
CA ASP A 468 12.51 2.55 23.10
C ASP A 468 11.93 3.47 22.02
N ALA A 469 11.78 4.77 22.30
CA ALA A 469 11.37 5.75 21.28
C ALA A 469 12.33 5.82 20.08
N LEU A 470 13.66 5.86 20.32
CA LEU A 470 14.65 5.81 19.24
C LEU A 470 14.65 4.46 18.50
N ARG A 471 14.40 3.35 19.21
CA ARG A 471 14.32 2.01 18.60
C ARG A 471 13.14 1.91 17.64
N GLU A 472 11.98 2.45 18.00
CA GLU A 472 10.80 2.48 17.12
C GLU A 472 11.05 3.26 15.82
N ASP A 473 11.94 4.26 15.85
CA ASP A 473 12.29 5.11 14.72
C ASP A 473 13.69 4.82 14.14
N VAL A 474 14.28 3.66 14.43
CA VAL A 474 15.66 3.34 14.01
C VAL A 474 15.85 3.39 12.50
N ASP A 475 14.85 2.94 11.73
CA ASP A 475 14.94 2.96 10.26
C ASP A 475 14.80 4.38 9.69
N ASN A 476 14.01 5.23 10.36
CA ASN A 476 13.97 6.66 10.06
C ASN A 476 15.29 7.34 10.39
N LEU A 477 15.91 7.04 11.52
CA LEU A 477 17.22 7.57 11.92
C LEU A 477 18.32 7.16 10.93
N ARG A 478 18.33 5.90 10.49
CA ARG A 478 19.22 5.42 9.42
C ARG A 478 18.97 6.15 8.10
N GLY A 479 17.70 6.36 7.72
CA GLY A 479 17.34 7.12 6.53
C GLY A 479 17.81 8.58 6.57
N ALA A 480 17.71 9.22 7.74
CA ALA A 480 18.21 10.57 7.97
C ALA A 480 19.75 10.64 7.86
N LEU A 481 20.47 9.68 8.45
CA LEU A 481 21.92 9.56 8.35
C LEU A 481 22.38 9.35 6.90
N ASP A 482 21.74 8.42 6.18
CA ASP A 482 22.01 8.19 4.76
C ASP A 482 21.87 9.46 3.92
N TRP A 483 20.78 10.21 4.14
CA TRP A 483 20.52 11.43 3.39
C TRP A 483 21.51 12.56 3.74
N ALA A 484 21.82 12.75 5.02
CA ALA A 484 22.80 13.76 5.46
C ALA A 484 24.18 13.50 4.86
N LEU A 485 24.61 12.22 4.83
CA LEU A 485 25.87 11.82 4.21
C LEU A 485 25.85 11.99 2.69
N ALA A 486 24.76 11.59 2.02
CA ALA A 486 24.64 11.70 0.56
C ALA A 486 24.56 13.17 0.09
N SER A 487 23.97 14.05 0.90
CA SER A 487 23.89 15.49 0.61
C SER A 487 25.15 16.28 0.94
N SER A 488 26.18 15.63 1.51
CA SER A 488 27.42 16.26 1.98
C SER A 488 27.18 17.39 3.00
N ASP A 489 26.08 17.31 3.75
CA ASP A 489 25.79 18.23 4.85
C ASP A 489 26.51 17.76 6.11
N ALA A 490 27.77 18.19 6.26
CA ALA A 490 28.64 17.75 7.35
C ALA A 490 28.06 18.08 8.73
N ASP A 491 27.47 19.27 8.90
CA ASP A 491 26.88 19.67 10.18
C ASP A 491 25.72 18.74 10.54
N LEU A 492 24.80 18.49 9.61
CA LEU A 492 23.67 17.60 9.89
C LEU A 492 24.11 16.16 10.16
N ALA A 493 25.07 15.63 9.38
CA ALA A 493 25.60 14.28 9.57
C ALA A 493 26.25 14.13 10.95
N LEU A 494 27.05 15.12 11.38
CA LEU A 494 27.69 15.12 12.70
C LEU A 494 26.70 15.29 13.85
N ARG A 495 25.65 16.12 13.68
CA ARG A 495 24.56 16.26 14.68
C ARG A 495 23.86 14.92 14.93
N LEU A 496 23.42 14.27 13.85
CA LEU A 496 22.74 12.97 13.91
C LEU A 496 23.65 11.88 14.49
N ALA A 497 24.79 11.61 13.86
CA ALA A 497 25.67 10.52 14.26
C ALA A 497 26.23 10.76 15.68
N GLY A 498 26.61 12.00 15.96
CA GLY A 498 27.13 12.44 17.25
C GLY A 498 26.08 12.39 18.36
N ALA A 499 24.78 12.58 18.12
CA ALA A 499 23.75 12.43 19.14
C ALA A 499 23.40 10.95 19.41
N LEU A 500 23.50 10.08 18.40
CA LEU A 500 23.10 8.68 18.47
C LEU A 500 24.14 7.73 19.08
N TRP A 501 25.35 8.19 19.40
CA TRP A 501 26.41 7.31 19.92
C TRP A 501 25.99 6.51 21.16
N MET A 502 25.23 7.13 22.08
CA MET A 502 24.77 6.47 23.30
C MET A 502 23.65 5.47 23.00
N PHE A 503 22.80 5.75 22.00
CA PHE A 503 21.79 4.80 21.55
C PHE A 503 22.45 3.54 21.00
N TRP A 504 23.40 3.67 20.07
CA TRP A 504 24.14 2.53 19.51
C TRP A 504 24.88 1.74 20.57
N ARG A 505 25.45 2.43 21.58
CA ARG A 505 26.05 1.79 22.75
C ARG A 505 25.05 0.94 23.54
N LEU A 506 23.87 1.48 23.83
CA LEU A 506 22.86 0.80 24.63
C LEU A 506 22.20 -0.38 23.90
N GLU A 507 22.17 -0.35 22.57
CA GLU A 507 21.73 -1.48 21.74
C GLU A 507 22.85 -2.52 21.51
N GLY A 508 24.09 -2.24 21.92
CA GLY A 508 25.25 -3.11 21.63
C GLY A 508 25.70 -3.08 20.16
N ALA A 509 25.17 -2.16 19.36
CA ALA A 509 25.42 -2.02 17.93
C ALA A 509 26.65 -1.13 17.66
N PHE A 510 27.80 -1.46 18.28
CA PHE A 510 29.00 -0.63 18.25
C PHE A 510 29.54 -0.42 16.83
N ALA A 511 29.65 -1.50 16.04
CA ALA A 511 30.16 -1.46 14.68
C ALA A 511 29.31 -0.57 13.76
N GLU A 512 27.98 -0.61 13.91
CA GLU A 512 27.07 0.26 13.17
C GLU A 512 27.27 1.72 13.56
N GLY A 513 27.27 2.03 14.86
CA GLY A 513 27.49 3.39 15.36
C GLY A 513 28.83 3.98 14.91
N ARG A 514 29.91 3.19 14.94
CA ARG A 514 31.24 3.60 14.44
C ARG A 514 31.20 3.91 12.94
N SER A 515 30.58 3.05 12.14
CA SER A 515 30.46 3.25 10.69
C SER A 515 29.79 4.59 10.37
N TRP A 516 28.71 4.93 11.06
CA TRP A 516 28.02 6.23 10.88
C TRP A 516 28.90 7.41 11.27
N LEU A 517 29.58 7.34 12.41
CA LEU A 517 30.44 8.41 12.92
C LEU A 517 31.68 8.62 12.03
N ASP A 518 32.34 7.54 11.61
CA ASP A 518 33.52 7.61 10.72
C ASP A 518 33.15 8.22 9.36
N ARG A 519 32.00 7.84 8.80
CA ARG A 519 31.48 8.44 7.56
C ARG A 519 31.17 9.92 7.76
N ALA A 520 30.51 10.30 8.86
CA ALA A 520 30.19 11.70 9.15
C ALA A 520 31.44 12.57 9.36
N LEU A 521 32.46 12.05 10.07
CA LEU A 521 33.74 12.73 10.30
C LEU A 521 34.58 12.90 9.02
N SER A 522 34.27 12.12 7.98
CA SER A 522 34.95 12.14 6.68
C SER A 522 34.27 13.03 5.64
N VAL A 523 33.10 13.62 5.93
CA VAL A 523 32.41 14.54 5.01
C VAL A 523 33.20 15.85 4.87
N ASP A 524 33.25 16.41 3.67
CA ASP A 524 33.87 17.71 3.43
C ASP A 524 33.21 18.80 4.30
N GLY A 525 34.03 19.61 4.97
CA GLY A 525 33.55 20.61 5.94
C GLY A 525 33.45 20.11 7.38
N ALA A 526 33.51 18.80 7.63
CA ALA A 526 33.43 18.23 8.99
C ALA A 526 34.53 18.74 9.94
N ARG A 527 35.67 19.20 9.41
CA ARG A 527 36.76 19.78 10.21
C ARG A 527 36.42 21.13 10.83
N GLY A 528 35.59 21.93 10.16
CA GLY A 528 35.16 23.24 10.64
C GLY A 528 33.86 23.23 11.44
N SER A 529 33.20 22.08 11.54
CA SER A 529 31.92 21.94 12.24
C SER A 529 32.08 22.05 13.76
N ALA A 530 31.20 22.82 14.41
CA ALA A 530 31.09 22.87 15.86
C ALA A 530 30.67 21.51 16.48
N GLN A 531 30.12 20.59 15.67
CA GLN A 531 29.60 19.30 16.11
C GLN A 531 30.65 18.19 16.07
N ARG A 532 31.84 18.50 15.55
CA ARG A 532 32.96 17.55 15.41
C ARG A 532 33.37 16.96 16.77
N GLY A 533 33.42 17.77 17.82
CA GLY A 533 33.81 17.33 19.16
C GLY A 533 32.93 16.18 19.69
N ARG A 534 31.61 16.34 19.60
CA ARG A 534 30.64 15.31 19.99
C ARG A 534 30.81 14.03 19.17
N ALA A 535 31.00 14.14 17.86
CA ALA A 535 31.19 12.98 16.99
C ALA A 535 32.51 12.24 17.28
N LEU A 536 33.62 12.96 17.49
CA LEU A 536 34.90 12.37 17.88
C LEU A 536 34.79 11.65 19.23
N TRP A 537 34.09 12.23 20.20
CA TRP A 537 33.82 11.59 21.49
C TRP A 537 33.05 10.28 21.31
N GLY A 538 31.93 10.31 20.59
CA GLY A 538 31.13 9.12 20.32
C GLY A 538 31.94 8.03 19.62
N ALA A 539 32.75 8.41 18.62
CA ALA A 539 33.56 7.49 17.84
C ALA A 539 34.68 6.86 18.68
N ALA A 540 35.36 7.67 19.49
CA ALA A 540 36.42 7.21 20.39
C ALA A 540 35.87 6.24 21.44
N TRP A 541 34.70 6.57 22.01
CA TRP A 541 34.06 5.72 23.01
C TRP A 541 33.58 4.39 22.43
N LEU A 542 32.94 4.39 21.27
CA LEU A 542 32.50 3.16 20.61
C LEU A 542 33.69 2.31 20.12
N ALA A 543 34.79 2.92 19.67
CA ALA A 543 36.02 2.21 19.35
C ALA A 543 36.60 1.49 20.59
N TYR A 544 36.64 2.17 21.73
CA TYR A 544 37.07 1.55 22.99
C TYR A 544 36.15 0.39 23.40
N GLN A 545 34.82 0.54 23.27
CA GLN A 545 33.86 -0.53 23.59
C GLN A 545 34.04 -1.77 22.70
N ASP A 546 34.48 -1.56 21.46
CA ASP A 546 34.77 -2.61 20.48
C ASP A 546 36.23 -3.14 20.58
N SER A 547 36.94 -2.79 21.66
CA SER A 547 38.34 -3.16 21.92
C SER A 547 39.36 -2.67 20.88
N ASP A 548 39.02 -1.64 20.09
CA ASP A 548 39.95 -0.95 19.19
C ASP A 548 40.61 0.24 19.89
N ASP A 549 41.49 -0.09 20.84
CA ASP A 549 42.21 0.89 21.66
C ASP A 549 43.07 1.85 20.82
N GLY A 550 43.58 1.38 19.68
CA GLY A 550 44.41 2.17 18.76
C GLY A 550 43.62 3.31 18.14
N ARG A 551 42.45 2.97 17.59
CA ARG A 551 41.51 3.95 17.04
C ARG A 551 40.97 4.87 18.11
N ALA A 552 40.60 4.33 19.28
CA ALA A 552 40.09 5.10 20.41
C ALA A 552 41.08 6.19 20.88
N ALA A 553 42.35 5.83 21.07
CA ALA A 553 43.40 6.79 21.46
C ALA A 553 43.63 7.86 20.39
N THR A 554 43.62 7.48 19.11
CA THR A 554 43.80 8.42 17.99
C THR A 554 42.69 9.47 17.98
N LEU A 555 41.44 9.03 18.07
CA LEU A 555 40.27 9.91 18.09
C LEU A 555 40.21 10.78 19.34
N ALA A 556 40.54 10.23 20.51
CA ALA A 556 40.59 10.98 21.75
C ALA A 556 41.68 12.06 21.74
N THR A 557 42.85 11.76 21.14
CA THR A 557 43.93 12.75 20.95
C THR A 557 43.50 13.85 19.99
N GLU A 558 42.79 13.50 18.91
CA GLU A 558 42.22 14.49 17.99
C GLU A 558 41.17 15.37 18.68
N LEU A 559 40.28 14.78 19.49
CA LEU A 559 39.31 15.52 20.30
C LEU A 559 40.00 16.47 21.27
N LEU A 560 41.07 16.02 21.94
CA LEU A 560 41.85 16.86 22.84
C LEU A 560 42.49 18.04 22.09
N GLY A 561 42.96 17.82 20.85
CA GLY A 561 43.57 18.85 20.02
C GLY A 561 42.61 19.94 19.55
N ILE A 562 41.30 19.69 19.54
CA ILE A 562 40.27 20.69 19.20
C ILE A 562 39.52 21.25 20.41
N ALA A 563 39.70 20.63 21.58
CA ALA A 563 39.03 21.06 22.80
C ALA A 563 39.55 22.42 23.25
N ASP A 564 38.65 23.29 23.72
CA ASP A 564 39.07 24.55 24.33
C ASP A 564 39.79 24.31 25.68
N ASP A 565 40.66 25.25 26.06
CA ASP A 565 41.43 25.20 27.32
C ASP A 565 40.63 25.69 28.53
N ARG A 566 39.30 25.87 28.41
CA ARG A 566 38.53 26.36 29.55
C ARG A 566 38.46 25.30 30.65
N PRO A 567 38.45 25.72 31.93
CA PRO A 567 38.34 24.83 33.08
C PRO A 567 37.12 23.88 33.08
N ASP A 568 36.09 24.19 32.31
CA ASP A 568 34.81 23.48 32.18
C ASP A 568 34.59 22.84 30.79
N SER A 569 35.65 22.69 29.99
CA SER A 569 35.62 22.10 28.64
C SER A 569 35.17 20.64 28.64
N LEU A 570 33.94 20.38 28.17
CA LEU A 570 33.40 19.02 28.07
C LEU A 570 34.16 18.15 27.06
N ASP A 571 34.62 18.72 25.96
CA ASP A 571 35.42 18.00 24.96
C ASP A 571 36.75 17.53 25.54
N ARG A 572 37.43 18.39 26.33
CA ARG A 572 38.65 18.03 27.04
C ARG A 572 38.40 16.90 28.04
N ARG A 573 37.34 17.02 28.86
CA ARG A 573 36.95 15.96 29.81
C ARG A 573 36.70 14.63 29.10
N ASN A 574 35.99 14.66 27.99
CA ASN A 574 35.63 13.48 27.21
C ASN A 574 36.86 12.83 26.58
N ALA A 575 37.76 13.60 25.99
CA ALA A 575 39.03 13.10 25.46
C ALA A 575 39.87 12.40 26.54
N LEU A 576 40.10 13.09 27.67
CA LEU A 576 40.88 12.58 28.79
C LEU A 576 40.27 11.29 29.38
N THR A 577 38.94 11.22 29.42
CA THR A 577 38.23 10.01 29.86
C THR A 577 38.58 8.82 28.98
N VAL A 578 38.53 8.95 27.65
CA VAL A 578 38.90 7.83 26.76
C VAL A 578 40.38 7.48 26.87
N LEU A 579 41.27 8.47 26.94
CA LEU A 579 42.71 8.24 27.08
C LEU A 579 43.03 7.46 28.36
N GLY A 580 42.38 7.80 29.48
CA GLY A 580 42.47 7.05 30.72
C GLY A 580 41.99 5.60 30.59
N HIS A 581 40.84 5.38 29.94
CA HIS A 581 40.33 4.03 29.69
C HIS A 581 41.28 3.18 28.83
N VAL A 582 41.85 3.75 27.78
CA VAL A 582 42.82 3.06 26.92
C VAL A 582 44.12 2.77 27.68
N ALA A 583 44.59 3.67 28.54
CA ALA A 583 45.75 3.43 29.38
C ALA A 583 45.53 2.27 30.37
N THR A 584 44.38 2.24 31.05
CA THR A 584 43.97 1.13 31.93
C THR A 584 43.86 -0.19 31.17
N ALA A 585 43.20 -0.21 30.01
CA ALA A 585 43.04 -1.44 29.20
C ALA A 585 44.39 -2.02 28.73
N ARG A 586 45.38 -1.16 28.49
CA ARG A 586 46.75 -1.57 28.12
C ARG A 586 47.64 -1.93 29.31
N GLY A 587 47.10 -2.02 30.52
CA GLY A 587 47.85 -2.34 31.74
C GLY A 587 48.78 -1.22 32.21
N ARG A 588 48.58 0.01 31.74
CA ARG A 588 49.36 1.21 32.12
C ARG A 588 48.54 2.08 33.07
N ALA A 589 48.13 1.50 34.19
CA ALA A 589 47.20 2.13 35.12
C ALA A 589 47.77 3.43 35.74
N ASP A 590 49.08 3.50 35.99
CA ASP A 590 49.74 4.74 36.45
C ASP A 590 49.62 5.88 35.44
N GLU A 591 49.70 5.57 34.13
CA GLU A 591 49.50 6.56 33.06
C GLU A 591 48.02 6.97 32.92
N ALA A 592 47.09 6.19 33.46
CA ALA A 592 45.66 6.47 33.43
C ALA A 592 45.21 7.46 34.51
N LEU A 593 45.93 7.56 35.64
CA LEU A 593 45.50 8.39 36.78
C LEU A 593 45.44 9.88 36.43
N PRO A 594 46.50 10.53 35.90
CA PRO A 594 46.45 11.97 35.62
C PRO A 594 45.29 12.41 34.70
N PRO A 595 45.04 11.78 33.53
CA PRO A 595 43.92 12.20 32.69
C PRO A 595 42.55 11.95 33.34
N LEU A 596 42.40 10.91 34.17
CA LEU A 596 41.15 10.63 34.88
C LEU A 596 40.90 11.60 36.04
N GLU A 597 41.93 12.03 36.75
CA GLU A 597 41.87 13.08 37.77
C GLU A 597 41.46 14.42 37.15
N ASP A 598 42.08 14.81 36.04
CA ASP A 598 41.72 16.02 35.30
C ASP A 598 40.28 15.96 34.77
N ALA A 599 39.86 14.82 34.22
CA ALA A 599 38.48 14.61 33.78
C ALA A 599 37.47 14.74 34.95
N LEU A 600 37.82 14.25 36.15
CA LEU A 600 37.02 14.40 37.36
C LEU A 600 36.94 15.86 37.81
N ALA A 601 38.06 16.59 37.79
CA ALA A 601 38.10 18.00 38.15
C ALA A 601 37.23 18.86 37.21
N ILE A 602 37.26 18.59 35.90
CA ILE A 602 36.35 19.25 34.95
C ILE A 602 34.89 18.87 35.23
N ALA A 603 34.59 17.59 35.46
CA ALA A 603 33.24 17.13 35.74
C ALA A 603 32.62 17.80 36.98
N GLN A 604 33.42 18.02 38.04
CA GLN A 604 33.00 18.74 39.24
C GLN A 604 32.58 20.19 38.96
N ARG A 605 33.22 20.86 38.01
CA ARG A 605 32.90 22.25 37.63
C ARG A 605 31.65 22.34 36.75
N THR A 606 31.43 21.36 35.88
CA THR A 606 30.30 21.36 34.92
C THR A 606 28.95 21.04 35.56
N GLY A 607 28.93 20.47 36.77
CA GLY A 607 27.69 20.17 37.51
C GLY A 607 26.84 19.01 36.95
N SER A 608 27.26 18.34 35.88
CA SER A 608 26.57 17.17 35.33
C SER A 608 26.73 15.96 36.26
N ALA A 609 25.61 15.50 36.85
CA ALA A 609 25.60 14.34 37.73
C ALA A 609 26.16 13.08 37.04
N TRP A 610 25.86 12.89 35.76
CA TRP A 610 26.37 11.75 34.99
C TRP A 610 27.88 11.85 34.76
N HIS A 611 28.40 13.02 34.35
CA HIS A 611 29.85 13.19 34.16
C HIS A 611 30.61 13.00 35.47
N LEU A 612 30.07 13.49 36.59
CA LEU A 612 30.68 13.33 37.90
C LEU A 612 30.71 11.86 38.34
N ALA A 613 29.58 11.16 38.21
CA ALA A 613 29.48 9.74 38.57
C ALA A 613 30.40 8.87 37.70
N ALA A 614 30.38 9.07 36.37
CA ALA A 614 31.23 8.35 35.44
C ALA A 614 32.72 8.59 35.71
N SER A 615 33.13 9.84 35.95
CA SER A 615 34.56 10.15 36.19
C SER A 615 35.06 9.55 37.51
N ARG A 616 34.22 9.52 38.56
CA ARG A 616 34.54 8.82 39.82
C ARG A 616 34.68 7.32 39.64
N LEU A 617 33.76 6.71 38.89
CA LEU A 617 33.81 5.27 38.60
C LEU A 617 35.10 4.93 37.85
N ASN A 618 35.42 5.69 36.82
CA ASN A 618 36.59 5.45 35.98
C ASN A 618 37.90 5.59 36.75
N LEU A 619 38.04 6.64 37.57
CA LEU A 619 39.20 6.82 38.44
C LEU A 619 39.31 5.69 39.46
N GLY A 620 38.19 5.29 40.07
CA GLY A 620 38.15 4.15 41.00
C GLY A 620 38.61 2.85 40.35
N THR A 621 38.19 2.58 39.11
CA THR A 621 38.67 1.42 38.35
C THR A 621 40.18 1.48 38.11
N ALA A 622 40.73 2.63 37.71
CA ALA A 622 42.17 2.78 37.52
C ALA A 622 42.95 2.56 38.83
N LEU A 623 42.49 3.12 39.95
CA LEU A 623 43.11 2.95 41.27
C LEU A 623 43.17 1.48 41.71
N VAL A 624 42.13 0.68 41.45
CA VAL A 624 42.15 -0.77 41.74
C VAL A 624 43.28 -1.48 41.00
N HIS A 625 43.66 -1.01 39.81
CA HIS A 625 44.75 -1.59 39.03
C HIS A 625 46.14 -1.09 39.45
N THR A 626 46.26 0.01 40.18
CA THR A 626 47.55 0.54 40.69
C THR A 626 47.92 0.00 42.07
N GLY A 627 46.98 -0.63 42.78
CA GLY A 627 47.15 -1.05 44.18
C GLY A 627 46.89 0.10 45.15
#